data_AF-A0A958LB65-F1
#
_entry.id   AF-A0A958LB65-F1
#
_cell.length_a   1.000
_cell.length_b   1.000
_cell.length_c   1.000
_cell.angle_alpha   90.00
_cell.angle_beta   90.00
_cell.angle_gamma   90.00
#
_symmetry.space_group_name_H-M   'P 1'
#
loop_
_entity.id
_entity.type
_entity.pdbx_description
1 polymer ?
#
loop_
_entity_poly.entity_id
_entity_poly.type
_entity_poly.pdbx_seq_one_letter_code
_entity_poly.pdbx_strand_id
1 'polypeptide(L)'
;GRDEPRDFLDILELQRNVLPLGALCWAAAGKDPGFSPRSLLELLKRRGKYRPEDFERLHLTEKVDLQVLKQGWLGSLEAAEAFIAKQDPEDVGCLYFDTEQDKFVDPQMQPSKNIVRHFGRPGGVLPQIHQSLDSGSA
;
A
#
# COMPACT_ATOMS: atom_id res chain seq x y z
N GLY A 1 6.50 -7.74 13.43
CA GLY A 1 6.54 -7.82 11.96
C GLY A 1 7.91 -8.33 11.58
N ARG A 2 7.98 -9.19 10.57
CA ARG A 2 9.26 -9.53 9.96
C ARG A 2 9.82 -8.24 9.32
N ASP A 3 11.12 -8.05 9.40
CA ASP A 3 11.81 -6.90 8.80
C ASP A 3 12.70 -7.45 7.69
N GLU A 4 12.07 -8.17 6.76
CA GLU A 4 12.76 -8.86 5.68
C GLU A 4 12.83 -7.95 4.44
N PRO A 5 13.89 -8.06 3.62
CA PRO A 5 14.00 -7.29 2.37
C PRO A 5 12.80 -7.44 1.44
N ARG A 6 12.11 -8.59 1.52
CA ARG A 6 10.85 -8.85 0.81
C ARG A 6 9.72 -7.93 1.24
N ASP A 7 9.56 -7.66 2.54
CA ASP A 7 8.47 -6.81 3.04
C ASP A 7 8.56 -5.39 2.45
N PHE A 8 9.79 -4.91 2.20
CA PHE A 8 10.02 -3.63 1.52
C PHE A 8 9.61 -3.66 0.05
N LEU A 9 9.98 -4.73 -0.67
CA LEU A 9 9.54 -4.89 -2.06
C LEU A 9 8.01 -4.98 -2.16
N ASP A 10 7.37 -5.72 -1.25
CA ASP A 10 5.92 -5.85 -1.20
C ASP A 10 5.24 -4.49 -0.97
N ILE A 11 5.75 -3.65 -0.07
CA ILE A 11 5.24 -2.28 0.14
C ILE A 11 5.43 -1.42 -1.12
N LEU A 12 6.60 -1.49 -1.75
CA LEU A 12 6.88 -0.76 -2.98
C LEU A 12 5.97 -1.19 -4.12
N GLU A 13 5.63 -2.47 -4.18
CA GLU A 13 4.72 -3.02 -5.19
C GLU A 13 3.27 -2.59 -4.94
N LEU A 14 2.80 -2.69 -3.70
CA LEU A 14 1.48 -2.21 -3.31
C LEU A 14 1.28 -0.73 -3.62
N GLN A 15 2.28 0.11 -3.36
CA GLN A 15 2.11 1.53 -3.65
C GLN A 15 2.07 1.88 -5.14
N ARG A 16 2.73 1.08 -5.98
CA ARG A 16 2.77 1.30 -7.44
C ARG A 16 1.48 0.86 -8.08
N ASN A 17 0.95 -0.28 -7.62
CA ASN A 17 -0.08 -1.01 -8.36
C ASN A 17 -1.44 -1.08 -7.63
N VAL A 18 -1.48 -0.75 -6.35
CA VAL A 18 -2.71 -0.83 -5.55
C VAL A 18 -3.14 0.56 -5.07
N LEU A 19 -2.42 1.16 -4.13
CA LEU A 19 -2.77 2.45 -3.53
C LEU A 19 -1.55 3.18 -2.99
N PRO A 20 -1.49 4.53 -3.07
CA PRO A 20 -0.37 5.30 -2.54
C PRO A 20 -0.07 4.99 -1.07
N LEU A 21 1.21 5.07 -0.69
CA LEU A 21 1.68 4.74 0.66
C LEU A 21 0.89 5.46 1.77
N GLY A 22 0.52 6.73 1.55
CA GLY A 22 -0.32 7.49 2.48
C GLY A 22 -1.67 6.83 2.75
N ALA A 23 -2.36 6.38 1.71
CA ALA A 23 -3.65 5.68 1.81
C ALA A 23 -3.50 4.31 2.49
N LEU A 24 -2.39 3.59 2.23
CA LEU A 24 -2.09 2.33 2.91
C LEU A 24 -1.87 2.52 4.41
N CYS A 25 -1.05 3.50 4.82
CA CYS A 25 -0.85 3.86 6.22
C CYS A 25 -2.15 4.34 6.88
N TRP A 26 -2.98 5.07 6.13
CA TRP A 26 -4.27 5.57 6.59
C TRP A 26 -5.24 4.44 6.93
N ALA A 27 -5.40 3.48 6.02
CA ALA A 27 -6.25 2.31 6.25
C ALA A 27 -5.70 1.40 7.36
N ALA A 28 -4.39 1.19 7.40
CA ALA A 28 -3.74 0.32 8.40
C ALA A 28 -3.96 0.81 9.84
N ALA A 29 -4.00 2.13 10.07
CA ALA A 29 -4.23 2.69 11.40
C ALA A 29 -5.61 2.32 11.99
N GLY A 30 -6.61 2.05 11.16
CA GLY A 30 -7.95 1.62 11.62
C GLY A 30 -7.97 0.21 12.21
N LYS A 31 -6.97 -0.61 11.89
CA LYS A 31 -6.87 -2.00 12.35
C LYS A 31 -6.27 -2.09 13.76
N ASP A 32 -5.29 -1.24 14.06
CA ASP A 32 -4.47 -1.35 15.27
C ASP A 32 -4.62 -0.07 16.12
N PRO A 33 -5.45 -0.06 17.19
CA PRO A 33 -5.84 1.16 17.92
C PRO A 33 -4.69 1.87 18.66
N GLY A 34 -3.48 1.31 18.66
CA GLY A 34 -2.27 1.94 19.19
C GLY A 34 -1.46 2.74 18.16
N PHE A 35 -1.87 2.75 16.89
CA PHE A 35 -1.14 3.43 15.82
C PHE A 35 -1.99 4.50 15.15
N SER A 36 -1.32 5.60 14.76
CA SER A 36 -1.87 6.60 13.86
C SER A 36 -1.21 6.47 12.49
N PRO A 37 -1.81 7.00 11.41
CA PRO A 37 -1.19 6.96 10.08
C PRO A 37 0.22 7.57 10.09
N ARG A 38 0.41 8.65 10.87
CA ARG A 38 1.73 9.28 11.07
C ARG A 38 2.70 8.37 11.81
N SER A 39 2.28 7.72 12.90
CA SER A 39 3.20 6.84 13.64
C SER A 39 3.61 5.61 12.83
N LEU A 40 2.70 5.05 12.01
CA LEU A 40 3.05 4.00 11.04
C LEU A 40 4.07 4.49 10.02
N LEU A 41 3.86 5.67 9.45
CA LEU A 41 4.80 6.25 8.49
C LEU A 41 6.19 6.48 9.11
N GLU A 42 6.25 6.98 10.36
CA GLU A 42 7.51 7.15 11.09
C GLU A 42 8.23 5.83 11.37
N LEU A 43 7.50 4.74 11.63
CA LEU A 43 8.10 3.41 11.76
C LEU A 43 8.68 2.94 10.43
N LEU A 44 7.98 3.18 9.32
CA LEU A 44 8.45 2.83 7.98
C LEU A 44 9.69 3.62 7.59
N LYS A 45 9.76 4.93 7.87
CA LYS A 45 10.95 5.77 7.60
C LYS A 45 12.22 5.26 8.27
N ARG A 46 12.09 4.69 9.46
CA ARG A 46 13.21 4.16 10.25
C ARG A 46 13.70 2.80 9.73
N ARG A 47 12.83 2.08 9.02
CA ARG A 47 13.15 0.82 8.35
C ARG A 47 13.75 1.09 6.97
N GLY A 48 14.38 0.10 6.37
CA GLY A 48 14.83 0.19 4.98
C GLY A 48 16.33 0.41 4.76
N LYS A 49 17.17 0.07 5.74
CA LYS A 49 18.63 0.02 5.54
C LYS A 49 19.03 -1.30 4.87
N TYR A 50 18.71 -1.42 3.58
CA TYR A 50 19.07 -2.60 2.82
C TYR A 50 20.35 -2.41 2.02
N ARG A 51 21.06 -3.51 1.81
CA ARG A 51 22.25 -3.64 0.98
C ARG A 51 21.95 -4.58 -0.19
N PRO A 52 22.71 -4.52 -1.30
CA PRO A 52 22.49 -5.41 -2.44
C PRO A 52 22.41 -6.89 -2.06
N GLU A 53 23.28 -7.34 -1.17
CA GLU A 53 23.35 -8.73 -0.68
C GLU A 53 22.06 -9.21 0.02
N ASP A 54 21.27 -8.30 0.57
CA ASP A 54 20.00 -8.61 1.22
C ASP A 54 18.95 -9.12 0.23
N PHE A 55 19.05 -8.69 -1.04
CA PHE A 55 18.13 -9.08 -2.12
C PHE A 55 18.64 -10.22 -2.97
N GLU A 56 19.96 -10.47 -3.02
CA GLU A 56 20.55 -11.60 -3.76
C GLU A 56 20.02 -12.96 -3.30
N ARG A 57 19.58 -13.03 -2.04
CA ARG A 57 19.00 -14.24 -1.44
C ARG A 57 17.54 -14.47 -1.82
N LEU A 58 16.90 -13.50 -2.47
CA LEU A 58 15.50 -13.58 -2.90
C LEU A 58 15.42 -14.17 -4.31
N HIS A 59 14.43 -15.04 -4.53
CA HIS A 59 14.10 -15.56 -5.86
C HIS A 59 13.21 -14.57 -6.62
N LEU A 60 13.82 -13.50 -7.13
CA LEU A 60 13.12 -12.46 -7.90
C LEU A 60 13.16 -12.79 -9.40
N THR A 61 12.08 -12.43 -10.11
CA THR A 61 12.01 -12.53 -11.57
C THR A 61 12.94 -11.54 -12.27
N GLU A 62 13.18 -10.40 -11.62
CA GLU A 62 14.01 -9.31 -12.14
C GLU A 62 15.02 -8.86 -11.09
N LYS A 63 16.17 -8.33 -11.55
CA LYS A 63 17.15 -7.72 -10.64
C LYS A 63 16.62 -6.39 -10.12
N VAL A 64 16.78 -6.17 -8.82
CA VAL A 64 16.43 -4.90 -8.19
C VAL A 64 17.58 -3.91 -8.24
N ASP A 65 17.27 -2.67 -8.60
CA ASP A 65 18.20 -1.55 -8.47
C ASP A 65 17.88 -0.78 -7.19
N LEU A 66 18.78 -0.87 -6.20
CA LEU A 66 18.56 -0.24 -4.90
C LEU A 66 18.53 1.28 -4.93
N GLN A 67 19.23 1.91 -5.87
CA GLN A 67 19.20 3.36 -6.01
C GLN A 67 17.81 3.80 -6.48
N VAL A 68 17.26 3.09 -7.48
CA VAL A 68 15.91 3.35 -7.99
C VAL A 68 14.86 3.09 -6.90
N LEU A 69 14.96 1.96 -6.18
CA LEU A 69 14.03 1.65 -5.09
C LEU A 69 14.08 2.71 -3.99
N LYS A 70 15.27 3.18 -3.61
CA LYS A 70 15.44 4.21 -2.58
C LYS A 70 14.87 5.56 -3.03
N GLN A 71 15.07 5.95 -4.28
CA GLN A 71 14.49 7.18 -4.83
C GLN A 71 12.97 7.13 -4.83
N GLY A 72 12.40 6.02 -5.31
CA GLY A 72 10.96 5.77 -5.24
C GLY A 72 10.44 5.88 -3.81
N TRP A 73 11.09 5.18 -2.87
CA TRP A 73 10.72 5.18 -1.45
C TRP A 73 10.68 6.58 -0.83
N LEU A 74 11.69 7.42 -1.08
CA LEU A 74 11.72 8.78 -0.55
C LEU A 74 10.57 9.63 -1.10
N GLY A 75 10.28 9.52 -2.40
CA GLY A 75 9.12 10.19 -3.01
C GLY A 75 7.79 9.71 -2.41
N SER A 76 7.66 8.41 -2.15
CA SER A 76 6.46 7.83 -1.52
C SER A 76 6.25 8.31 -0.09
N LEU A 77 7.33 8.47 0.68
CA LEU A 77 7.28 9.00 2.03
C LEU A 77 6.78 10.45 2.03
N GLU A 78 7.33 11.29 1.15
CA GLU A 78 6.91 12.69 1.00
C GLU A 78 5.43 12.78 0.57
N ALA A 79 5.02 12.00 -0.45
CA ALA A 79 3.63 11.94 -0.88
C ALA A 79 2.69 11.45 0.23
N ALA A 80 3.12 10.46 1.02
CA ALA A 80 2.35 9.95 2.15
C ALA A 80 2.16 11.00 3.25
N GLU A 81 3.20 11.79 3.56
CA GLU A 81 3.08 12.90 4.52
C GLU A 81 2.06 13.94 4.05
N ALA A 82 2.18 14.35 2.78
CA ALA A 82 1.26 15.32 2.18
C ALA A 82 -0.19 14.82 2.17
N PHE A 83 -0.39 13.53 1.86
CA PHE A 83 -1.70 12.89 1.92
C PHE A 83 -2.27 12.95 3.35
N ILE A 84 -1.55 12.38 4.32
CA ILE A 84 -1.99 12.24 5.72
C ILE A 84 -2.28 13.61 6.34
N ALA A 85 -1.52 14.65 6.01
CA ALA A 85 -1.68 15.98 6.57
C ALA A 85 -2.99 16.68 6.18
N LYS A 86 -3.63 16.25 5.08
CA LYS A 86 -4.82 16.90 4.52
C LYS A 86 -6.12 16.13 4.77
N GLN A 87 -6.04 14.90 5.30
CA GLN A 87 -7.22 14.11 5.59
C GLN A 87 -7.91 14.53 6.88
N ASP A 88 -9.22 14.31 6.95
CA ASP A 88 -10.00 14.49 8.18
C ASP A 88 -9.66 13.36 9.18
N PRO A 89 -9.25 13.66 10.42
CA PRO A 89 -9.01 12.63 11.44
C PRO A 89 -10.18 11.68 11.70
N GLU A 90 -11.42 12.08 11.44
CA GLU A 90 -12.60 11.21 11.56
C GLU A 90 -12.62 10.07 10.54
N ASP A 91 -11.86 10.20 9.45
CA ASP A 91 -11.79 9.21 8.38
C ASP A 91 -10.67 8.18 8.60
N VAL A 92 -9.90 8.27 9.68
CA VAL A 92 -8.77 7.37 9.94
C VAL A 92 -9.23 5.91 9.90
N GLY A 93 -8.51 5.09 9.14
CA GLY A 93 -8.81 3.68 8.99
C GLY A 93 -9.74 3.31 7.85
N CYS A 94 -10.30 4.28 7.11
CA CYS A 94 -11.02 3.98 5.87
C CYS A 94 -10.10 3.88 4.65
N LEU A 95 -10.64 3.29 3.59
CA LEU A 95 -10.21 3.54 2.22
C LEU A 95 -11.24 4.43 1.53
N TYR A 96 -10.82 5.22 0.55
CA TYR A 96 -11.74 6.00 -0.28
C TYR A 96 -12.08 5.21 -1.54
N PHE A 97 -13.36 4.97 -1.77
CA PHE A 97 -13.86 4.16 -2.89
C PHE A 97 -14.68 5.02 -3.83
N ASP A 98 -14.30 5.09 -5.10
CA ASP A 98 -15.08 5.74 -6.13
C ASP A 98 -16.12 4.73 -6.67
N THR A 99 -17.39 4.99 -6.36
CA THR A 99 -18.52 4.12 -6.73
C THR A 99 -18.84 4.10 -8.22
N GLU A 100 -18.37 5.09 -8.98
CA GLU A 100 -18.55 5.12 -10.43
C GLU A 100 -17.43 4.35 -11.15
N GLN A 101 -16.20 4.46 -10.64
CA GLN A 101 -15.04 3.77 -11.21
C GLN A 101 -14.81 2.37 -10.65
N ASP A 102 -15.63 1.97 -9.67
CA ASP A 102 -15.55 0.67 -8.96
C ASP A 102 -14.14 0.36 -8.44
N LYS A 103 -13.47 1.38 -7.87
CA LYS A 103 -12.08 1.25 -7.41
C LYS A 103 -11.76 2.11 -6.21
N PHE A 104 -10.77 1.67 -5.43
CA PHE A 104 -10.18 2.52 -4.39
C PHE A 104 -9.29 3.59 -5.01
N VAL A 105 -9.33 4.79 -4.45
CA VAL A 105 -8.63 5.98 -4.96
C VAL A 105 -7.95 6.77 -3.85
N ASP A 106 -7.00 7.61 -4.25
CA ASP A 106 -6.61 8.77 -3.48
C ASP A 106 -7.54 9.93 -3.85
N PRO A 107 -8.40 10.43 -2.95
CA PRO A 107 -9.37 11.49 -3.24
C PRO A 107 -8.72 12.83 -3.61
N GLN A 108 -7.44 13.04 -3.30
CA GLN A 108 -6.71 14.26 -3.66
C GLN A 108 -6.16 14.21 -5.08
N MET A 109 -5.66 13.03 -5.49
CA MET A 109 -5.15 12.84 -6.85
C MET A 109 -6.26 12.56 -7.86
N GLN A 110 -7.35 11.94 -7.43
CA GLN A 110 -8.50 11.58 -8.26
C GLN A 110 -9.81 12.10 -7.61
N PRO A 111 -10.02 13.42 -7.54
CA PRO A 111 -11.22 13.98 -6.92
C PRO A 111 -12.48 13.62 -7.72
N SER A 112 -13.50 13.14 -7.02
CA SER A 112 -14.79 12.76 -7.60
C SER A 112 -15.91 12.97 -6.58
N LYS A 113 -17.12 13.24 -7.06
CA LYS A 113 -18.31 13.37 -6.20
C LYS A 113 -18.84 12.00 -5.72
N ASN A 114 -18.38 10.92 -6.36
CA ASN A 114 -18.85 9.55 -6.13
C ASN A 114 -17.95 8.78 -5.16
N ILE A 115 -17.06 9.49 -4.45
CA ILE A 115 -16.16 8.91 -3.47
C ILE A 115 -16.88 8.74 -2.14
N VAL A 116 -16.85 7.51 -1.63
CA VAL A 116 -17.38 7.15 -0.32
C VAL A 116 -16.28 6.58 0.58
N ARG A 117 -16.47 6.73 1.89
CA ARG A 117 -15.57 6.14 2.89
C ARG A 117 -15.91 4.68 3.09
N HIS A 118 -14.93 3.81 2.89
CA HIS A 118 -15.06 2.37 3.02
C HIS A 118 -14.20 1.85 4.17
N PHE A 119 -14.83 1.63 5.32
CA PHE A 119 -14.18 1.04 6.50
C PHE A 119 -14.17 -0.48 6.42
N GLY A 120 -13.10 -1.10 6.94
CA GLY A 120 -13.06 -2.55 7.12
C GLY A 120 -14.19 -3.04 8.05
N ARG A 121 -14.83 -4.16 7.68
CA ARG A 121 -15.90 -4.78 8.49
C ARG A 121 -15.54 -6.24 8.79
N PRO A 122 -15.86 -6.75 9.99
CA PRO A 122 -15.79 -8.19 10.27
C PRO A 122 -16.57 -8.98 9.22
N GLY A 123 -16.00 -10.08 8.74
CA GLY A 123 -16.55 -10.89 7.63
C GLY A 123 -15.88 -10.62 6.27
N GLY A 124 -15.24 -9.46 6.10
CA GLY A 124 -14.28 -9.18 5.01
C GLY A 124 -14.73 -9.56 3.59
N VAL A 125 -13.76 -9.95 2.78
CA VAL A 125 -13.94 -10.44 1.40
C VAL A 125 -13.52 -11.91 1.37
N LEU A 126 -14.35 -12.78 0.81
CA LEU A 126 -13.97 -14.18 0.59
C LEU A 126 -13.19 -14.30 -0.73
N PRO A 127 -12.04 -14.98 -0.75
CA PRO A 127 -11.31 -15.20 -1.99
C PRO A 127 -12.17 -16.02 -2.95
N GLN A 128 -12.34 -15.51 -4.18
CA GLN A 128 -12.94 -16.28 -5.26
C GLN A 128 -11.86 -17.04 -6.00
N ILE A 129 -11.99 -18.37 -6.07
CA ILE A 129 -11.09 -19.21 -6.85
C ILE A 129 -11.49 -19.08 -8.31
N HIS A 130 -10.67 -18.39 -9.10
CA HIS A 130 -10.82 -18.38 -10.54
C HIS A 130 -10.13 -19.62 -11.11
N GLN A 131 -10.91 -20.60 -11.58
CA GLN A 131 -10.35 -21.71 -12.35
C GLN A 131 -9.99 -21.18 -13.74
N SER A 132 -8.70 -21.00 -14.01
CA SER A 132 -8.22 -20.84 -15.38
C SER A 132 -8.54 -22.13 -16.13
N LEU A 133 -9.42 -22.05 -17.12
CA LEU A 133 -9.63 -23.13 -18.08
C LEU A 133 -8.35 -23.28 -18.89
N ASP A 134 -7.52 -24.24 -18.51
CA ASP A 134 -6.48 -24.77 -19.38
C ASP A 134 -7.16 -25.30 -20.63
N SER A 135 -7.08 -24.53 -21.71
CA SER A 135 -7.46 -24.96 -23.05
C SER A 135 -6.39 -25.92 -23.55
N GLY A 136 -6.42 -27.13 -23.00
CA GLY A 136 -5.68 -28.28 -23.49
C GLY A 136 -6.08 -28.52 -24.95
N SER A 137 -5.20 -28.12 -25.85
CA SER A 137 -5.27 -28.45 -27.27
C SER A 137 -4.96 -29.94 -27.42
N ALA A 138 -5.91 -30.69 -27.97
CA ALA A 138 -5.71 -32.05 -28.48
C ALA A 138 -5.43 -32.00 -29.98
#